data_AF-A0A936ITA7-F1
#
_entry.id   AF-A0A936ITA7-F1
#
_cell.length_a   1.000
_cell.length_b   1.000
_cell.length_c   1.000
_cell.angle_alpha   90.00
_cell.angle_beta   90.00
_cell.angle_gamma   90.00
#
_symmetry.space_group_name_H-M   'P 1'
#
loop_
_entity.id
_entity.type
_entity.pdbx_description
1 polymer ?
#
loop_
_entity_poly.entity_id
_entity_poly.type
_entity_poly.pdbx_seq_one_letter_code
_entity_poly.pdbx_strand_id
1 'polypeptide(L)'
;MPRGNPSPKLAITVDPDIHKNILAAAAREGMNVSAWMTVAAREALQRRAGLAAVAQWEKRHGRFTVEELNEARRGVQEQLRAARTIRRPA
;
A
#
# COMPACT_ATOMS: atom_id res chain seq x y z
N MET A 1 13.06 24.14 -22.71
CA MET A 1 12.49 23.50 -21.50
C MET A 1 13.63 22.81 -20.76
N PRO A 2 13.96 23.17 -19.50
CA PRO A 2 14.87 22.34 -18.71
C PRO A 2 14.17 21.00 -18.47
N ARG A 3 14.78 19.89 -18.88
CA ARG A 3 14.25 18.58 -18.49
C ARG A 3 14.42 18.49 -16.98
N GLY A 4 13.32 18.32 -16.25
CA GLY A 4 13.38 18.13 -14.79
C GLY A 4 14.34 16.99 -14.42
N ASN A 5 14.86 17.02 -13.19
CA ASN A 5 15.83 16.02 -12.74
C ASN A 5 15.21 14.61 -12.90
N PRO A 6 15.83 13.69 -13.66
CA PRO A 6 15.26 12.37 -13.86
C PRO A 6 15.17 11.64 -12.52
N SER A 7 14.10 10.86 -12.34
CA SER A 7 13.96 10.01 -11.15
C SER A 7 15.18 9.11 -10.99
N PRO A 8 15.71 8.96 -9.76
CA PRO A 8 16.87 8.10 -9.53
C PRO A 8 16.53 6.65 -9.90
N LYS A 9 17.46 5.97 -10.61
CA LYS A 9 17.32 4.56 -10.96
C LYS A 9 17.80 3.69 -9.80
N LEU A 10 17.05 2.65 -9.51
CA LEU A 10 17.38 1.64 -8.49
C LEU A 10 17.68 0.31 -9.19
N ALA A 11 18.89 -0.22 -9.00
CA ALA A 11 19.26 -1.57 -9.43
C ALA A 11 19.24 -2.50 -8.21
N ILE A 12 18.43 -3.56 -8.28
CA ILE A 12 18.25 -4.52 -7.18
C ILE A 12 18.22 -5.94 -7.74
N THR A 13 18.78 -6.87 -6.96
CA THR A 13 18.57 -8.30 -7.18
C THR A 13 17.27 -8.72 -6.48
N VAL A 14 16.41 -9.43 -7.19
CA VAL A 14 15.13 -9.93 -6.68
C VAL A 14 15.12 -11.44 -6.83
N ASP A 15 14.53 -12.13 -5.87
CA ASP A 15 14.28 -13.56 -5.95
C ASP A 15 13.59 -13.92 -7.28
N PRO A 16 13.99 -14.99 -7.99
CA PRO A 16 13.48 -15.30 -9.33
C PRO A 16 11.96 -15.50 -9.39
N ASP A 17 11.35 -16.07 -8.37
CA ASP A 17 9.91 -16.30 -8.36
C ASP A 17 9.16 -15.01 -8.02
N ILE A 18 9.73 -14.17 -7.15
CA ILE A 18 9.22 -12.82 -6.93
C ILE A 18 9.32 -11.95 -8.19
N HIS A 19 10.42 -12.06 -8.95
CA HIS A 19 10.56 -11.36 -10.23
C HIS A 19 9.44 -11.72 -11.21
N LYS A 20 9.13 -13.03 -11.37
CA LYS A 20 8.00 -13.49 -12.20
C LYS A 20 6.67 -12.90 -11.71
N ASN A 21 6.45 -12.90 -10.39
CA ASN A 21 5.23 -12.37 -9.79
C ASN A 21 5.08 -10.86 -10.00
N ILE A 22 6.17 -10.09 -9.93
CA ILE A 22 6.17 -8.65 -10.23
C ILE A 22 5.76 -8.40 -11.68
N LEU A 23 6.36 -9.14 -12.63
CA LEU A 23 6.01 -9.01 -14.05
C LEU A 23 4.53 -9.31 -14.30
N ALA A 24 4.02 -10.40 -13.72
CA ALA A 24 2.62 -10.78 -13.85
C ALA A 24 1.66 -9.75 -13.24
N ALA A 25 1.99 -9.22 -12.05
CA ALA A 25 1.17 -8.22 -11.38
C ALA A 25 1.14 -6.90 -12.15
N ALA A 26 2.30 -6.41 -12.59
CA ALA A 26 2.40 -5.20 -13.40
C ALA A 26 1.61 -5.33 -14.71
N ALA A 27 1.73 -6.47 -15.41
CA ALA A 27 0.97 -6.73 -16.63
C ALA A 27 -0.54 -6.77 -16.39
N ARG A 28 -0.99 -7.46 -15.33
CA ARG A 28 -2.41 -7.53 -14.95
C ARG A 28 -3.00 -6.16 -14.63
N GLU A 29 -2.20 -5.26 -14.08
CA GLU A 29 -2.60 -3.89 -13.73
C GLU A 29 -2.36 -2.87 -14.85
N GLY A 30 -1.86 -3.31 -16.02
CA GLY A 30 -1.57 -2.42 -17.15
C GLY A 30 -0.42 -1.43 -16.88
N MET A 31 0.48 -1.75 -15.95
CA MET A 31 1.59 -0.89 -15.53
C MET A 31 2.93 -1.46 -16.00
N ASN A 32 3.92 -0.57 -16.19
CA ASN A 32 5.31 -1.03 -16.25
C ASN A 32 5.83 -1.38 -14.84
N VAL A 33 6.88 -2.19 -14.78
CA VAL A 33 7.46 -2.69 -13.52
C VAL A 33 7.84 -1.57 -12.56
N SER A 34 8.47 -0.50 -13.05
CA SER A 34 8.91 0.61 -12.18
C SER A 34 7.74 1.36 -11.55
N ALA A 35 6.64 1.53 -12.29
CA ALA A 35 5.41 2.15 -11.80
C ALA A 35 4.75 1.26 -10.75
N TRP A 36 4.58 -0.04 -11.06
CA TRP A 36 4.01 -1.00 -10.13
C TRP A 36 4.82 -1.10 -8.82
N MET A 37 6.16 -1.19 -8.93
CA MET A 37 7.06 -1.21 -7.77
C MET A 37 6.97 0.07 -6.94
N THR A 38 6.80 1.23 -7.59
CA THR A 38 6.64 2.52 -6.88
C THR A 38 5.35 2.53 -6.07
N VAL A 39 4.23 2.04 -6.62
CA VAL A 39 2.95 1.91 -5.91
C VAL A 39 3.09 0.92 -4.75
N ALA A 40 3.61 -0.27 -5.01
CA ALA A 40 3.80 -1.30 -3.98
C ALA A 40 4.70 -0.83 -2.83
N ALA A 41 5.80 -0.12 -3.14
CA ALA A 41 6.70 0.46 -2.15
C ALA A 41 5.99 1.54 -1.32
N ARG A 42 5.22 2.44 -1.96
CA ARG A 42 4.45 3.48 -1.28
C ARG A 42 3.45 2.86 -0.30
N GLU A 43 2.68 1.87 -0.74
CA GLU A 43 1.70 1.19 0.10
C GLU A 43 2.36 0.46 1.28
N ALA A 44 3.50 -0.19 1.04
CA ALA A 44 4.26 -0.87 2.10
C ALA A 44 4.78 0.14 3.15
N LEU A 45 5.33 1.27 2.71
CA LEU A 45 5.83 2.32 3.60
C LEU A 45 4.69 2.97 4.38
N GLN A 46 3.55 3.26 3.74
CA GLN A 46 2.39 3.84 4.39
C GLN A 46 1.82 2.91 5.48
N ARG A 47 1.73 1.60 5.21
CA ARG A 47 1.31 0.62 6.23
C ARG A 47 2.25 0.61 7.43
N ARG A 48 3.57 0.61 7.20
CA ARG A 48 4.57 0.67 8.28
C ARG A 48 4.44 1.95 9.11
N ALA A 49 4.30 3.09 8.46
CA ALA A 49 4.12 4.38 9.12
C ALA A 49 2.82 4.42 9.94
N GLY A 50 1.72 3.89 9.40
CA GLY A 50 0.44 3.79 10.10
C GLY A 50 0.51 2.92 11.35
N LEU A 51 1.14 1.74 11.26
CA LEU A 51 1.35 0.87 12.43
C LEU A 51 2.23 1.51 13.50
N ALA A 52 3.27 2.24 13.09
CA ALA A 52 4.11 3.00 14.01
C ALA A 52 3.32 4.12 14.72
N ALA A 53 2.45 4.82 14.00
CA ALA A 53 1.57 5.85 14.57
C ALA A 53 0.57 5.24 15.58
N VAL A 54 -0.02 4.09 15.28
CA VAL A 54 -0.88 3.34 16.21
C VAL A 54 -0.11 2.98 17.48
N ALA A 55 1.08 2.40 17.35
CA ALA A 55 1.89 2.04 18.51
C ALA A 55 2.29 3.26 19.35
N GLN A 56 2.55 4.41 18.72
CA GLN A 56 2.81 5.66 19.45
C GLN A 56 1.57 6.15 20.19
N TRP A 57 0.39 6.03 19.58
CA TRP A 57 -0.87 6.38 20.22
C TRP A 57 -1.12 5.49 21.44
N GLU A 58 -0.97 4.17 21.32
CA GLU A 58 -1.19 3.23 22.44
C GLU A 58 -0.25 3.51 23.62
N LYS A 59 0.99 3.91 23.36
CA LYS A 59 1.94 4.33 24.41
C LYS A 59 1.46 5.54 25.20
N ARG A 60 0.70 6.45 24.57
CA ARG A 60 0.21 7.68 25.21
C ARG A 60 -1.17 7.51 25.86
N HIS A 61 -2.01 6.65 25.31
CA HIS A 61 -3.43 6.58 25.67
C HIS A 61 -3.87 5.22 26.24
N GLY A 62 -2.98 4.22 26.24
CA GLY A 62 -3.32 2.84 26.57
C GLY A 62 -3.70 2.03 25.32
N ARG A 63 -3.79 0.72 25.47
CA ARG A 63 -4.14 -0.19 24.37
C ARG A 63 -5.62 -0.04 24.02
N PHE A 64 -5.95 -0.22 22.75
CA PHE A 64 -7.34 -0.30 22.32
C PHE A 64 -8.07 -1.48 22.96
N THR A 65 -9.32 -1.27 23.33
CA THR A 65 -10.20 -2.33 23.81
C THR A 65 -10.64 -3.24 22.66
N VAL A 66 -11.19 -4.41 23.00
CA VAL A 66 -11.70 -5.35 21.99
C VAL A 66 -12.88 -4.72 21.23
N GLU A 67 -13.71 -3.95 21.93
CA GLU A 67 -14.86 -3.24 21.40
C GLU A 67 -14.44 -2.18 20.38
N GLU A 68 -13.45 -1.36 20.71
CA GLU A 68 -12.87 -0.34 19.83
C GLU A 68 -12.26 -0.95 18.58
N LEU A 69 -11.50 -2.05 18.73
CA LEU A 69 -10.92 -2.76 17.58
C LEU A 69 -12.01 -3.37 16.68
N ASN A 70 -13.11 -3.85 17.26
CA ASN A 70 -14.24 -4.37 16.50
C ASN A 70 -14.98 -3.26 15.75
N GLU A 71 -15.13 -2.08 16.35
CA GLU A 71 -15.67 -0.90 15.68
C GLU A 71 -14.79 -0.44 14.52
N ALA A 72 -13.47 -0.33 14.75
CA ALA A 72 -12.51 0.02 13.70
C ALA A 72 -12.56 -0.98 12.53
N ARG A 73 -12.67 -2.29 12.81
CA ARG A 73 -12.83 -3.33 11.77
C ARG A 73 -14.08 -3.12 10.94
N ARG A 74 -15.22 -2.78 11.56
CA ARG A 74 -16.47 -2.50 10.82
C ARG A 74 -16.30 -1.28 9.91
N GLY A 75 -15.74 -0.18 10.44
CA GLY A 75 -15.49 1.03 9.65
C GLY A 75 -14.58 0.77 8.44
N VAL A 76 -13.48 0.02 8.63
CA VAL A 76 -12.59 -0.36 7.51
C VAL A 76 -13.32 -1.24 6.49
N GLN A 77 -14.13 -2.20 6.92
CA GLN A 77 -14.91 -3.03 6.00
C GLN A 77 -15.89 -2.22 5.15
N GLU A 78 -16.56 -1.24 5.75
CA GLU A 78 -17.46 -0.31 5.05
C GLU A 78 -16.73 0.54 4.03
N GLN A 79 -15.58 1.11 4.40
CA GLN A 79 -14.73 1.89 3.49
C GLN A 79 -14.24 1.05 2.31
N LEU A 80 -13.80 -0.20 2.56
CA LEU A 80 -13.35 -1.10 1.49
C LEU A 80 -14.49 -1.49 0.55
N ARG A 81 -15.71 -1.71 1.08
CA ARG A 81 -16.90 -1.96 0.25
C ARG A 81 -17.21 -0.76 -0.63
N ALA A 82 -17.22 0.45 -0.08
CA ALA A 82 -17.47 1.68 -0.82
C ALA A 82 -16.42 1.89 -1.93
N ALA A 83 -15.13 1.72 -1.62
CA ALA A 83 -14.06 1.82 -2.60
C ALA A 83 -14.18 0.80 -3.75
N ARG A 84 -14.66 -0.42 -3.46
CA ARG A 84 -14.90 -1.46 -4.47
C ARG A 84 -16.06 -1.10 -5.39
N THR A 85 -17.13 -0.49 -4.85
CA THR A 85 -18.27 -0.02 -5.66
C THR A 85 -17.85 1.08 -6.62
N ILE A 86 -16.98 2.01 -6.20
CA ILE A 86 -16.48 3.09 -7.05
C ILE A 86 -15.60 2.59 -8.20
N ARG A 87 -14.84 1.50 -8.00
CA ARG A 87 -13.90 0.94 -9.00
C ARG A 87 -14.55 0.04 -10.05
N ARG A 88 -15.85 -0.27 -9.96
CA ARG A 88 -16.58 -1.02 -10.99
C ARG A 88 -17.21 -0.02 -11.98
N PRO A 89 -16.74 0.10 -13.24
CA PRO A 89 -17.54 0.73 -14.27
C PRO A 89 -18.69 -0.22 -14.67
N ALA A 90 -19.79 0.37 -15.15
CA ALA A 90 -20.90 -0.35 -15.76
C ALA A 90 -20.47 -1.06 -17.05
#